data_AF-A0A096AZG8-F1
#
_entry.id   AF-A0A096AZG8-F1
#
_cell.length_a   1.000
_cell.length_b   1.000
_cell.length_c   1.000
_cell.angle_alpha   90.00
_cell.angle_beta   90.00
_cell.angle_gamma   90.00
#
_symmetry.space_group_name_H-M   'P 1'
#
loop_
_entity.id
_entity.type
_entity.pdbx_description
1 polymer ?
#
loop_
_entity_poly.entity_id
_entity_poly.type
_entity_poly.pdbx_seq_one_letter_code
_entity_poly.pdbx_strand_id
1 'polypeptide(L)'
;MLELEISHHFLHSMGVHLGICGMLWAVIVLAILVDLWDRIYTNKKLGKKVSSHKMRITIDKFTEYWRFMLIAFTIDTVLFIGFYLYHIPLLPYASMALCIVLLIIEIKSLYEHAKERKSELVQLNDLMQIVINATTSADAKDAIKSVSEFITKSRGAVQDNGQ
;
A
#
# COMPACT_ATOMS: atom_id res chain seq x y z
N MET A 1 -22.50 -14.44 43.39
CA MET A 1 -21.18 -14.96 42.96
C MET A 1 -21.21 -15.44 41.52
N LEU A 2 -22.13 -16.35 41.14
CA LEU A 2 -22.25 -16.88 39.77
C LEU A 2 -22.41 -15.83 38.66
N GLU A 3 -23.26 -14.81 38.84
CA GLU A 3 -23.46 -13.77 37.81
C GLU A 3 -22.23 -12.87 37.59
N LEU A 4 -21.44 -12.66 38.66
CA LEU A 4 -20.22 -11.86 38.58
C LEU A 4 -19.12 -12.61 37.82
N GLU A 5 -19.03 -13.93 38.00
CA GLU A 5 -18.06 -14.78 37.28
C GLU A 5 -18.38 -14.92 35.79
N ILE A 6 -19.67 -15.09 35.45
CA ILE A 6 -20.12 -15.14 34.04
C ILE A 6 -19.80 -13.81 33.35
N SER A 7 -20.05 -12.68 34.01
CA SER A 7 -19.76 -11.35 33.48
C SER A 7 -18.26 -11.16 33.21
N HIS A 8 -17.39 -11.54 34.16
CA HIS A 8 -15.94 -11.39 34.00
C HIS A 8 -15.37 -12.28 32.88
N HIS A 9 -15.81 -13.55 32.82
CA HIS A 9 -15.36 -14.49 31.78
C HIS A 9 -15.82 -14.02 30.39
N PHE A 10 -17.07 -13.57 30.26
CA PHE A 10 -17.60 -13.02 29.02
C PHE A 10 -16.80 -11.79 28.55
N LEU A 11 -16.57 -10.82 29.44
CA LEU A 11 -15.84 -9.60 29.14
C LEU A 11 -14.40 -9.88 28.69
N HIS A 12 -13.73 -10.82 29.34
CA HIS A 12 -12.39 -11.23 28.95
C HIS A 12 -12.38 -11.88 27.56
N SER A 13 -13.26 -12.86 27.30
CA SER A 13 -13.35 -13.52 25.99
C SER A 13 -13.70 -12.53 24.87
N MET A 14 -14.62 -11.60 25.13
CA MET A 14 -15.00 -10.55 24.18
C MET A 14 -13.85 -9.57 23.95
N GLY A 15 -13.14 -9.17 25.00
CA GLY A 15 -11.97 -8.30 24.89
C GLY A 15 -10.85 -8.92 24.05
N VAL A 16 -10.57 -10.22 24.23
CA VAL A 16 -9.59 -10.94 23.41
C VAL A 16 -10.04 -11.02 21.95
N HIS A 17 -11.31 -11.37 21.70
CA HIS A 17 -11.85 -11.47 20.34
C HIS A 17 -11.75 -10.13 19.59
N LEU A 18 -12.23 -9.04 20.20
CA LEU A 18 -12.15 -7.69 19.64
C LEU A 18 -10.70 -7.22 19.47
N GLY A 19 -9.83 -7.53 20.43
CA GLY A 19 -8.41 -7.21 20.36
C GLY A 19 -7.74 -7.84 19.14
N ILE A 20 -8.01 -9.12 18.87
CA ILE A 20 -7.48 -9.82 17.71
C ILE A 20 -8.04 -9.23 16.41
N CYS A 21 -9.35 -8.99 16.31
CA CYS A 21 -9.93 -8.32 15.14
C CYS A 21 -9.26 -6.96 14.87
N GLY A 22 -9.10 -6.13 15.90
CA GLY A 22 -8.43 -4.84 15.79
C GLY A 22 -6.98 -4.94 15.33
N MET A 23 -6.23 -5.93 15.83
CA MET A 23 -4.86 -6.19 15.37
C MET A 23 -4.82 -6.61 13.89
N LEU A 24 -5.70 -7.52 13.47
CA LEU A 24 -5.78 -7.94 12.06
C LEU A 24 -6.10 -6.75 11.15
N TRP A 25 -6.99 -5.86 11.60
CA TRP A 25 -7.34 -4.66 10.86
C TRP A 25 -6.16 -3.71 10.74
N ALA A 26 -5.43 -3.49 11.83
CA ALA A 26 -4.22 -2.68 11.82
C ALA A 26 -3.16 -3.24 10.86
N VAL A 27 -2.97 -4.56 10.83
CA VAL A 27 -2.03 -5.23 9.92
C VAL A 27 -2.39 -4.94 8.45
N ILE A 28 -3.66 -5.02 8.07
CA ILE A 28 -4.09 -4.72 6.70
C ILE A 28 -3.90 -3.24 6.36
N VAL A 29 -4.25 -2.33 7.26
CA VAL A 29 -4.02 -0.89 7.04
C VAL A 29 -2.52 -0.61 6.86
N LEU A 30 -1.67 -1.20 7.70
CA LEU A 30 -0.22 -1.06 7.58
C LEU A 30 0.30 -1.63 6.25
N ALA A 31 -0.22 -2.76 5.78
CA ALA A 31 0.16 -3.34 4.49
C ALA A 31 -0.15 -2.39 3.31
N ILE A 32 -1.34 -1.77 3.30
CA ILE A 32 -1.73 -0.79 2.28
C ILE A 32 -0.83 0.46 2.36
N LEU A 33 -0.50 0.93 3.57
CA LEU A 33 0.39 2.07 3.77
C LEU A 33 1.81 1.78 3.28
N VAL A 34 2.31 0.56 3.51
CA VAL A 34 3.62 0.12 2.98
C VAL A 34 3.61 0.06 1.45
N ASP A 35 2.56 -0.49 0.82
CA ASP A 35 2.39 -0.46 -0.65
C ASP A 35 2.37 0.99 -1.18
N LEU A 36 1.64 1.89 -0.52
CA LEU A 36 1.60 3.30 -0.91
C LEU A 36 2.96 4.00 -0.76
N TRP A 37 3.65 3.76 0.36
CA TRP A 37 4.97 4.33 0.62
C TRP A 37 5.99 3.86 -0.41
N ASP A 38 6.05 2.55 -0.72
CA ASP A 38 6.97 2.00 -1.73
C ASP A 38 6.70 2.61 -3.11
N ARG A 39 5.43 2.80 -3.49
CA ARG A 39 5.06 3.50 -4.74
C ARG A 39 5.54 4.95 -4.77
N ILE A 40 5.34 5.71 -3.70
CA ILE A 40 5.78 7.11 -3.61
C ILE A 40 7.31 7.19 -3.67
N TYR A 41 8.00 6.33 -2.92
CA TYR A 41 9.45 6.25 -2.90
C TYR A 41 10.02 5.90 -4.29
N THR A 42 9.44 4.91 -4.96
CA THR A 42 9.85 4.47 -6.29
C THR A 42 9.67 5.57 -7.33
N ASN A 43 8.52 6.27 -7.34
CA ASN A 43 8.29 7.40 -8.25
C ASN A 43 9.30 8.54 -8.03
N LYS A 44 9.64 8.85 -6.77
CA LYS A 44 10.67 9.84 -6.44
C LYS A 44 12.05 9.43 -6.97
N LYS A 45 12.44 8.16 -6.84
CA LYS A 45 13.72 7.66 -7.36
C LYS A 45 13.83 7.65 -8.88
N LEU A 46 12.72 7.39 -9.57
CA LEU A 46 12.66 7.37 -11.03
C LEU A 46 12.44 8.77 -11.63
N GLY A 47 12.32 9.82 -10.81
CA GLY A 47 12.01 11.18 -11.28
C GLY A 47 10.62 11.34 -11.89
N LYS A 48 9.73 10.35 -11.71
CA LYS A 48 8.37 10.37 -12.23
C LYS A 48 7.46 11.20 -11.32
N LYS A 49 6.56 12.00 -11.92
CA LYS A 49 5.54 12.72 -11.16
C LYS A 49 4.60 11.72 -10.47
N VAL A 50 4.34 11.92 -9.18
CA VAL A 50 3.30 11.19 -8.44
C VAL A 50 1.94 11.66 -8.97
N SER A 51 1.28 10.83 -9.78
CA SER A 51 -0.03 11.16 -10.34
C SER A 51 -1.13 10.94 -9.29
N SER A 52 -2.02 11.92 -9.10
CA SER A 52 -3.19 11.79 -8.22
C SER A 52 -4.11 10.63 -8.60
N HIS A 53 -4.15 10.24 -9.88
CA HIS A 53 -4.93 9.10 -10.34
C HIS A 53 -4.48 7.78 -9.69
N LYS A 54 -3.18 7.51 -9.62
CA LYS A 54 -2.63 6.32 -8.96
C LYS A 54 -2.90 6.29 -7.45
N MET A 55 -3.03 7.46 -6.81
CA MET A 55 -3.39 7.56 -5.39
C MET A 55 -4.88 7.25 -5.15
N ARG A 56 -5.77 7.59 -6.09
CA ARG A 56 -7.19 7.21 -6.03
C ARG A 56 -7.37 5.70 -6.05
N ILE A 57 -6.57 4.99 -6.85
CA ILE A 57 -6.58 3.51 -6.90
C ILE A 57 -6.28 2.91 -5.52
N THR A 58 -5.35 3.49 -4.75
CA THR A 58 -5.08 3.03 -3.37
C THR A 58 -6.25 3.30 -2.43
N ILE A 59 -6.95 4.42 -2.60
CA ILE A 59 -8.18 4.70 -1.84
C ILE A 59 -9.27 3.69 -2.20
N ASP A 60 -9.40 3.34 -3.48
CA ASP A 60 -10.36 2.35 -3.94
C ASP A 60 -10.06 0.98 -3.31
N LYS A 61 -8.80 0.52 -3.31
CA LYS A 61 -8.34 -0.68 -2.58
C LYS A 61 -8.74 -0.63 -1.11
N PHE A 62 -8.49 0.50 -0.44
CA PHE A 62 -8.83 0.68 0.97
C PHE A 62 -10.34 0.52 1.19
N THR A 63 -11.17 1.16 0.36
CA THR A 63 -12.63 1.04 0.48
C THR A 63 -13.16 -0.35 0.18
N GLU A 64 -12.54 -1.07 -0.75
CA GLU A 64 -12.89 -2.44 -1.09
C GLU A 64 -12.54 -3.39 0.07
N TYR A 65 -11.33 -3.30 0.61
CA TYR A 65 -10.89 -4.16 1.71
C TYR A 65 -11.68 -3.90 2.98
N TRP A 66 -12.01 -2.63 3.26
CA TRP A 66 -12.85 -2.25 4.40
C TRP A 66 -14.22 -2.96 4.38
N ARG A 67 -14.84 -3.06 3.20
CA ARG A 67 -16.13 -3.76 3.05
C ARG A 67 -16.00 -5.24 3.36
N PHE A 68 -14.98 -5.91 2.83
CA PHE A 68 -14.74 -7.33 3.10
C PHE A 68 -14.41 -7.58 4.58
N MET A 69 -13.62 -6.71 5.20
CA MET A 69 -13.27 -6.81 6.62
C MET A 69 -14.50 -6.67 7.52
N LEU A 70 -15.44 -5.78 7.19
CA LEU A 70 -16.71 -5.67 7.92
C LEU A 70 -17.58 -6.93 7.79
N ILE A 71 -17.63 -7.54 6.61
CA ILE A 71 -18.37 -8.79 6.40
C ILE A 71 -17.75 -9.91 7.23
N ALA A 72 -16.42 -10.08 7.17
CA ALA A 72 -15.72 -11.09 7.94
C ALA A 72 -15.91 -10.89 9.46
N PHE A 73 -15.81 -9.64 9.93
CA PHE A 73 -16.08 -9.28 11.33
C PHE A 73 -17.52 -9.60 11.76
N THR A 74 -18.49 -9.36 10.88
CA THR A 74 -19.91 -9.68 11.16
C THR A 74 -20.09 -11.19 11.32
N ILE A 75 -19.47 -12.00 10.44
CA ILE A 75 -19.47 -13.46 10.54
C ILE A 75 -18.85 -13.92 11.86
N ASP A 76 -17.66 -13.40 12.19
CA ASP A 76 -16.97 -13.75 13.43
C ASP A 76 -17.77 -13.37 14.68
N THR A 77 -18.47 -12.22 14.66
CA THR A 77 -19.33 -11.77 15.77
C THR A 77 -20.52 -12.73 15.97
N VAL A 78 -21.20 -13.11 14.89
CA VAL A 78 -22.33 -14.06 14.95
C VAL A 78 -21.86 -15.42 15.47
N LEU A 79 -20.72 -15.92 14.98
CA LEU A 79 -20.13 -17.17 15.43
C LEU A 79 -19.68 -17.09 16.89
N PHE A 80 -19.04 -16.00 17.31
CA PHE A 80 -18.65 -15.79 18.70
C PHE A 80 -19.84 -15.86 19.65
N ILE A 81 -20.94 -15.14 19.34
CA ILE A 81 -22.16 -15.15 20.16
C ILE A 81 -22.78 -16.56 20.21
N GLY A 82 -22.89 -17.21 19.05
CA GLY A 82 -23.49 -18.54 18.95
C GLY A 82 -22.72 -19.63 19.72
N PHE A 83 -21.39 -19.63 19.62
CA PHE A 83 -20.54 -20.63 20.29
C PHE A 83 -20.25 -20.30 21.76
N TYR A 84 -20.31 -19.02 22.15
CA TYR A 84 -20.20 -18.62 23.56
C TYR A 84 -21.29 -19.25 24.42
N LEU A 85 -22.52 -19.41 23.88
CA LEU A 85 -23.63 -20.07 24.57
C LEU A 85 -23.34 -21.55 24.90
N TYR A 86 -22.44 -22.18 24.16
CA TYR A 86 -21.99 -23.56 24.39
C TYR A 86 -20.67 -23.64 25.18
N HIS A 87 -20.20 -22.53 25.76
CA HIS A 87 -18.91 -22.43 26.45
C HIS A 87 -17.69 -22.80 25.59
N ILE A 88 -17.80 -22.66 24.26
CA ILE A 88 -16.70 -22.93 23.33
C ILE A 88 -16.01 -21.59 22.98
N PRO A 89 -14.72 -21.41 23.33
CA PRO A 89 -14.00 -20.20 22.94
C PRO A 89 -13.74 -20.21 21.42
N LEU A 90 -14.18 -19.15 20.73
CA LEU A 90 -14.04 -19.03 19.28
C LEU A 90 -13.21 -17.78 18.90
N LEU A 91 -12.15 -18.02 18.15
CA LEU A 91 -11.33 -16.95 17.56
C LEU A 91 -11.99 -16.41 16.27
N PRO A 92 -11.64 -15.19 15.82
CA PRO A 92 -12.19 -14.60 14.61
C PRO A 92 -11.58 -15.21 13.34
N TYR A 93 -11.91 -16.48 13.07
CA TYR A 93 -11.33 -17.26 11.98
C TYR A 93 -11.61 -16.68 10.59
N ALA A 94 -12.78 -16.08 10.37
CA ALA A 94 -13.11 -15.47 9.07
C ALA A 94 -12.22 -14.24 8.80
N SER A 95 -12.05 -13.37 9.80
CA SER A 95 -11.16 -12.21 9.73
C SER A 95 -9.70 -12.63 9.56
N MET A 96 -9.26 -13.70 10.21
CA MET A 96 -7.90 -14.23 10.05
C MET A 96 -7.66 -14.73 8.62
N ALA A 97 -8.57 -15.52 8.08
CA ALA A 97 -8.46 -16.03 6.71
C ALA A 97 -8.46 -14.90 5.68
N LEU A 98 -9.37 -13.93 5.83
CA LEU A 98 -9.42 -12.76 4.96
C LEU A 98 -8.12 -11.94 5.05
N CYS A 99 -7.60 -11.73 6.26
CA CYS A 99 -6.34 -11.01 6.46
C CYS A 99 -5.18 -11.66 5.69
N ILE A 100 -5.06 -12.99 5.75
CA ILE A 100 -4.03 -13.73 5.01
C ILE A 100 -4.19 -13.53 3.50
N VAL A 101 -5.41 -13.63 2.97
CA VAL A 101 -5.68 -13.42 1.53
C VAL A 101 -5.28 -12.00 1.10
N LEU A 102 -5.70 -10.98 1.84
CA LEU A 102 -5.39 -9.58 1.53
C LEU A 102 -3.88 -9.29 1.61
N LEU A 103 -3.18 -9.87 2.60
CA LEU A 103 -1.72 -9.76 2.69
C LEU A 103 -1.02 -10.37 1.47
N ILE A 104 -1.45 -11.53 0.99
CA ILE A 104 -0.88 -12.17 -0.19
C ILE A 104 -1.05 -11.27 -1.43
N ILE A 105 -2.21 -10.62 -1.59
CA ILE A 105 -2.49 -9.69 -2.69
C ILE A 105 -1.52 -8.51 -2.65
N GLU A 106 -1.34 -7.88 -1.49
CA GLU A 106 -0.44 -6.73 -1.36
C GLU A 106 1.04 -7.12 -1.47
N ILE A 107 1.46 -8.28 -0.95
CA ILE A 107 2.84 -8.78 -1.14
C ILE A 107 3.13 -9.02 -2.62
N LYS A 108 2.17 -9.60 -3.36
CA LYS A 108 2.31 -9.82 -4.80
C LYS A 108 2.44 -8.49 -5.55
N SER A 109 1.64 -7.49 -5.19
CA SER A 109 1.75 -6.12 -5.69
C SER A 109 3.16 -5.58 -5.46
N LEU A 110 3.64 -5.57 -4.21
CA LEU A 110 4.98 -5.09 -3.87
C LEU A 110 6.11 -5.74 -4.70
N TYR A 111 6.00 -7.04 -4.97
CA TYR A 111 6.99 -7.76 -5.80
C TYR A 111 6.99 -7.28 -7.25
N GLU A 112 5.81 -7.06 -7.84
CA GLU A 112 5.66 -6.52 -9.18
C GLU A 112 6.27 -5.12 -9.27
N HIS A 113 5.95 -4.24 -8.33
CA HIS A 113 6.54 -2.89 -8.24
C HIS A 113 8.06 -2.91 -8.09
N ALA A 114 8.59 -3.80 -7.25
CA ALA A 114 10.03 -3.96 -7.07
C ALA A 114 10.74 -4.44 -8.34
N LYS A 115 10.10 -5.33 -9.12
CA LYS A 115 10.63 -5.82 -10.39
C LYS A 115 10.63 -4.73 -11.46
N GLU A 116 9.52 -4.02 -11.62
CA GLU A 116 9.38 -2.90 -12.56
C GLU A 116 10.42 -1.81 -12.30
N ARG A 117 10.60 -1.43 -11.02
CA ARG A 117 11.62 -0.46 -10.59
C ARG A 117 13.02 -0.87 -11.04
N LYS A 118 13.39 -2.14 -10.88
CA LYS A 118 14.72 -2.62 -11.28
C LYS A 118 14.91 -2.53 -12.80
N SER A 119 13.93 -2.98 -13.58
CA SER A 119 14.03 -2.89 -15.05
C SER A 119 14.12 -1.45 -15.55
N GLU A 120 13.36 -0.54 -14.95
CA GLU A 120 13.35 0.85 -15.37
C GLU A 120 14.67 1.57 -15.02
N LEU A 121 15.22 1.33 -13.83
CA LEU A 121 16.53 1.88 -13.45
C LEU A 121 17.66 1.40 -14.36
N VAL A 122 17.62 0.14 -14.81
CA VAL A 122 18.61 -0.41 -15.76
C VAL A 122 18.51 0.32 -17.11
N GLN A 123 17.31 0.46 -17.66
CA GLN A 123 17.09 1.16 -18.93
C GLN A 123 17.54 2.63 -18.86
N LEU A 124 17.26 3.33 -17.77
CA LEU A 124 17.72 4.70 -17.56
C LEU A 124 19.25 4.80 -17.52
N ASN A 125 19.91 3.85 -16.86
CA ASN A 125 21.37 3.82 -16.80
C ASN A 125 21.99 3.52 -18.17
N ASP A 126 21.43 2.58 -18.93
CA ASP A 126 21.89 2.25 -20.29
C ASP A 126 21.74 3.45 -21.24
N LEU A 127 20.60 4.15 -21.18
CA LEU A 127 20.38 5.37 -21.95
C LEU A 127 21.40 6.47 -21.59
N MET A 128 21.72 6.66 -20.30
CA MET A 128 22.75 7.61 -19.89
C MET A 128 24.14 7.24 -20.44
N GLN A 129 24.50 5.96 -20.43
CA GLN A 129 25.77 5.49 -21.00
C GLN A 129 25.85 5.72 -22.51
N ILE A 130 24.75 5.52 -23.24
CA ILE A 130 24.68 5.83 -24.68
C ILE A 130 24.93 7.32 -24.93
N VAL A 131 24.29 8.21 -24.15
CA VAL A 131 24.50 9.67 -24.28
C VAL A 131 25.94 10.06 -23.97
N ILE A 132 26.54 9.49 -22.92
CA ILE A 132 27.94 9.74 -22.53
C ILE A 132 28.93 9.16 -23.55
N ASN A 133 28.63 8.05 -24.21
CA ASN A 133 29.52 7.48 -25.22
C ASN A 133 29.36 8.15 -26.60
N ALA A 134 28.15 8.62 -26.93
CA ALA A 134 27.88 9.37 -28.15
C ALA A 134 28.46 10.80 -28.11
N THR A 135 28.78 11.31 -26.91
CA THR A 135 29.29 12.66 -26.68
C THR A 135 30.65 12.57 -25.99
N THR A 136 31.76 13.04 -26.59
CA THR A 136 33.09 12.96 -25.95
C THR A 136 33.03 13.49 -24.50
N SER A 137 33.71 12.84 -23.56
CA SER A 137 33.55 12.97 -22.10
C SER A 137 33.62 14.39 -21.51
N ALA A 138 34.03 15.40 -22.27
CA ALA A 138 33.93 16.81 -21.91
C ALA A 138 32.54 17.43 -22.20
N ASP A 139 31.86 17.01 -23.27
CA ASP A 139 30.64 17.65 -23.79
C ASP A 139 29.33 17.05 -23.22
N ALA A 140 29.38 15.86 -22.62
CA ALA A 140 28.17 15.17 -22.14
C ALA A 140 27.44 15.95 -21.03
N LYS A 141 28.21 16.64 -20.18
CA LYS A 141 27.66 17.46 -19.09
C LYS A 141 26.99 18.73 -19.61
N ASP A 142 27.56 19.33 -20.65
CA ASP A 142 27.03 20.52 -21.30
C ASP A 142 25.82 20.21 -22.18
N ALA A 143 25.77 19.03 -22.81
CA ALA A 143 24.60 18.54 -23.53
C ALA A 143 23.41 18.32 -22.59
N ILE A 144 23.61 17.65 -21.45
CA ILE A 144 22.55 17.43 -20.45
C ILE A 144 22.08 18.77 -19.86
N LYS A 145 23.00 19.70 -19.60
CA LYS A 145 22.67 21.05 -19.13
C LYS A 145 21.86 21.84 -20.17
N SER A 146 22.25 21.75 -21.44
CA SER A 146 21.54 22.40 -22.55
C SER A 146 20.12 21.85 -22.73
N VAL A 147 19.94 20.52 -22.64
CA VAL A 147 18.61 19.89 -22.69
C VAL A 147 17.76 20.29 -21.47
N SER A 148 18.35 20.32 -20.27
CA SER A 148 17.69 20.78 -19.05
C SER A 148 17.24 22.25 -19.15
N GLU A 149 18.09 23.13 -19.68
CA GLU A 149 17.77 24.55 -19.91
C GLU A 149 16.68 24.72 -20.98
N PHE A 150 16.73 23.95 -22.07
CA PHE A 150 15.68 23.96 -23.09
C PHE A 150 14.31 23.51 -22.55
N ILE A 151 14.28 22.42 -21.78
CA ILE A 151 13.04 21.92 -21.17
C ILE A 151 12.49 22.92 -20.14
N THR A 152 13.37 23.57 -19.36
CA THR A 152 12.96 24.57 -18.36
C THR A 152 12.42 25.85 -19.01
N LYS A 153 13.06 26.33 -20.09
CA LYS A 153 12.63 27.51 -20.85
C LYS A 153 11.31 27.26 -21.57
N SER A 154 11.16 26.12 -22.23
CA SER A 154 9.90 25.73 -22.89
C SER A 154 8.76 25.54 -21.90
N ARG A 155 9.05 25.07 -20.68
CA ARG A 155 8.06 24.90 -19.62
C ARG A 155 7.65 26.21 -18.95
N GLY A 156 8.54 27.20 -18.89
CA GLY A 156 8.21 28.58 -18.46
C GLY A 156 7.36 29.34 -19.48
N ALA A 157 7.64 29.18 -20.78
CA ALA A 157 6.88 29.83 -21.85
C ALA A 157 5.41 29.35 -21.96
N VAL A 158 5.13 28.10 -21.58
CA VAL A 158 3.76 27.55 -21.52
C VAL A 158 2.95 28.10 -20.34
N GLN A 159 3.62 28.62 -19.30
CA GLN A 159 2.97 29.20 -18.13
C GLN A 159 2.66 30.70 -18.28
N ASP A 160 3.35 31.40 -19.19
CA ASP A 160 3.18 32.82 -19.49
C ASP A 160 2.14 33.09 -20.60
N ASN A 161 1.90 32.13 -21.50
CA ASN A 161 0.90 32.23 -22.59
C ASN A 161 -0.50 31.72 -22.21
N GLY A 162 -0.77 31.56 -20.90
CA GLY A 162 -2.05 31.09 -20.35
C GLY A 162 -2.77 32.13 -19.49
N GLN A 163 -2.39 33.40 -19.57
CA GLN A 163 -3.20 34.54 -19.12
C GLN A 163 -4.00 35.12 -20.28
#